data_AF-A0A5M5ZN31-F1
#
_entry.id   AF-A0A5M5ZN31-F1
#
_cell.length_a   1.000
_cell.length_b   1.000
_cell.length_c   1.000
_cell.angle_alpha   90.00
_cell.angle_beta   90.00
_cell.angle_gamma   90.00
#
_symmetry.space_group_name_H-M   'P 1'
#
loop_
_entity.id
_entity.type
_entity.pdbx_description
1 polymer ?
#
loop_
_entity_poly.entity_id
_entity_poly.type
_entity_poly.pdbx_seq_one_letter_code
_entity_poly.pdbx_strand_id
1 'polypeptide(L)'
;EYSANNYSKMQTALYSERVSNGSEEGEWSEYSENNKKEFTGLHEGKYIFSVKLFTDKDTVPIVTSFAFEVLPPWYRTWWSYLAYSMAIVLLLYYMYYRIAASRKHLLMQKELELYRQKQQFKEESDLKDRKIDLLKEENLRSELHHKSEELIRTTLNIVRKNEMLLGIKKEVLGISHSINEANLVSLRRKTLRLLGQIETNIEHDDDLQAFQSTFDSVHHDFFRKLEEAYPGLNNKDKLLCAYIKMNLLSKEIAPLMNISLRGVEISRYRLRKKLGLGEGENLPEFLQKFSK
;
A
#
# COMPACT_ATOMS: atom_id res chain seq x y z
N GLU A 1 -26.24 -89.48 -7.15
CA GLU A 1 -27.02 -90.72 -6.99
C GLU A 1 -26.47 -91.74 -7.97
N TYR A 2 -26.47 -93.02 -7.60
CA TYR A 2 -26.01 -94.14 -8.42
C TYR A 2 -27.03 -95.28 -8.31
N SER A 3 -27.03 -96.21 -9.27
CA SER A 3 -27.92 -97.37 -9.21
C SER A 3 -27.37 -98.52 -10.07
N ALA A 4 -27.64 -99.75 -9.63
CA ALA A 4 -27.51 -100.95 -10.44
C ALA A 4 -28.90 -101.36 -10.98
N ASN A 5 -28.95 -101.89 -12.21
CA ASN A 5 -30.18 -102.39 -12.84
C ASN A 5 -30.62 -103.73 -12.23
N ASN A 6 -31.09 -103.71 -10.99
CA ASN A 6 -31.56 -104.89 -10.26
C ASN A 6 -33.08 -105.08 -10.43
N TYR A 7 -33.48 -105.91 -11.40
CA TYR A 7 -34.88 -106.22 -11.69
C TYR A 7 -35.51 -107.27 -10.76
N SER A 8 -34.76 -107.85 -9.81
CA SER A 8 -35.27 -108.82 -8.84
C SER A 8 -35.18 -108.27 -7.41
N LYS A 9 -36.33 -108.08 -6.74
CA LYS A 9 -36.44 -107.59 -5.35
C LYS A 9 -35.82 -108.50 -4.25
N MET A 10 -35.05 -109.52 -4.63
CA MET A 10 -34.60 -110.61 -3.76
C MET A 10 -33.08 -110.66 -3.56
N GLN A 11 -32.34 -109.66 -4.04
CA GLN A 11 -30.88 -109.54 -3.90
C GLN A 11 -30.55 -108.16 -3.32
N THR A 12 -29.79 -108.12 -2.22
CA THR A 12 -29.36 -106.85 -1.61
C THR A 12 -28.13 -106.33 -2.36
N ALA A 13 -28.21 -105.10 -2.85
CA ALA A 13 -27.11 -104.41 -3.51
C ALA A 13 -26.44 -103.49 -2.49
N LEU A 14 -25.19 -103.79 -2.14
CA LEU A 14 -24.40 -102.99 -1.20
C LEU A 14 -23.41 -102.11 -1.97
N TYR A 15 -23.36 -100.84 -1.61
CA TYR A 15 -22.49 -99.84 -2.21
C TYR A 15 -21.43 -99.38 -1.21
N SER A 16 -20.23 -99.11 -1.71
CA SER A 16 -19.16 -98.44 -0.98
C SER A 16 -18.55 -97.38 -1.89
N GLU A 17 -18.31 -96.18 -1.37
CA GLU A 17 -17.88 -95.01 -2.14
C GLU A 17 -16.55 -94.46 -1.64
N ARG A 18 -15.80 -93.84 -2.54
CA ARG A 18 -14.70 -92.93 -2.19
C ARG A 18 -14.62 -91.74 -3.14
N VAL A 19 -13.98 -90.67 -2.68
CA VAL A 19 -13.51 -89.57 -3.51
C VAL A 19 -12.00 -89.45 -3.31
N SER A 20 -11.24 -89.44 -4.40
CA SER A 20 -9.81 -89.11 -4.38
C SER A 20 -9.54 -87.80 -5.12
N ASN A 21 -8.49 -87.09 -4.70
CA ASN A 21 -8.05 -85.81 -5.28
C ASN A 21 -6.62 -85.95 -5.82
N GLY A 22 -6.37 -86.94 -6.69
CA GLY A 22 -5.10 -87.14 -7.40
C GLY A 22 -3.88 -87.56 -6.54
N SER A 23 -3.55 -86.80 -5.51
CA SER A 23 -2.44 -87.02 -4.58
C SER A 23 -2.81 -87.86 -3.35
N GLU A 24 -4.08 -87.91 -2.99
CA GLU A 24 -4.59 -88.68 -1.85
C GLU A 24 -5.66 -89.69 -2.30
N GLU A 25 -5.40 -90.98 -2.06
CA GLU A 25 -6.42 -92.02 -2.18
C GLU A 25 -7.34 -91.98 -0.95
N GLY A 26 -8.51 -91.37 -1.11
CA GLY A 26 -9.54 -91.37 -0.05
C GLY A 26 -9.97 -92.79 0.33
N GLU A 27 -10.28 -92.96 1.61
CA GLU A 27 -10.77 -94.21 2.18
C GLU A 27 -12.15 -94.59 1.62
N TRP A 28 -12.43 -95.90 1.60
CA TRP A 28 -13.71 -96.43 1.18
C TRP A 28 -14.72 -96.36 2.35
N SER A 29 -15.93 -95.88 2.09
CA SER A 29 -17.02 -95.93 3.08
C SER A 29 -17.44 -97.36 3.40
N GLU A 30 -18.01 -97.56 4.59
CA GLU A 30 -18.67 -98.81 4.96
C GLU A 30 -19.82 -99.14 3.98
N TYR A 31 -20.02 -100.43 3.72
CA TYR A 31 -21.03 -100.90 2.77
C TYR A 31 -22.45 -100.54 3.24
N SER A 32 -23.21 -99.87 2.38
CA SER A 32 -24.58 -99.42 2.66
C SER A 32 -25.53 -99.70 1.49
N GLU A 33 -26.82 -99.86 1.78
CA GLU A 33 -27.88 -99.91 0.77
C GLU A 33 -28.23 -98.51 0.21
N ASN A 34 -27.73 -97.43 0.83
CA ASN A 34 -27.98 -96.07 0.39
C ASN A 34 -27.31 -95.79 -0.97
N ASN A 35 -28.07 -95.23 -1.90
CA ASN A 35 -27.67 -94.96 -3.27
C ASN A 35 -27.33 -93.48 -3.55
N LYS A 36 -27.25 -92.68 -2.48
CA LYS A 36 -26.94 -91.24 -2.51
C LYS A 36 -25.88 -90.87 -1.47
N LYS A 37 -24.79 -90.26 -1.95
CA LYS A 37 -23.73 -89.67 -1.14
C LYS A 37 -23.62 -88.17 -1.43
N GLU A 38 -23.48 -87.37 -0.39
CA GLU A 38 -23.27 -85.92 -0.47
C GLU A 38 -21.89 -85.59 0.12
N PHE A 39 -21.14 -84.72 -0.57
CA PHE A 39 -19.83 -84.23 -0.14
C PHE A 39 -19.91 -82.71 0.02
N THR A 40 -19.47 -82.19 1.16
CA THR A 40 -19.42 -80.75 1.46
C THR A 40 -17.98 -80.31 1.66
N GLY A 41 -17.68 -79.04 1.37
CA GLY A 41 -16.34 -78.47 1.60
C GLY A 41 -15.25 -78.94 0.62
N LEU A 42 -15.60 -79.45 -0.56
CA LEU A 42 -14.60 -79.73 -1.60
C LEU A 42 -13.93 -78.43 -2.06
N HIS A 43 -12.59 -78.44 -2.07
CA HIS A 43 -11.77 -77.31 -2.50
C HIS A 43 -11.62 -77.26 -4.03
N GLU A 44 -11.01 -76.20 -4.56
CA GLU A 44 -10.67 -76.10 -5.97
C GLU A 44 -9.69 -77.22 -6.41
N GLY A 45 -10.10 -78.07 -7.36
CA GLY A 45 -9.33 -79.27 -7.72
C GLY A 45 -10.06 -80.28 -8.63
N LYS A 46 -9.33 -81.34 -9.00
CA LYS A 46 -9.80 -82.43 -9.87
C LYS A 46 -10.04 -83.69 -9.05
N TYR A 47 -11.30 -84.10 -8.98
CA TYR A 47 -11.75 -85.19 -8.13
C TYR A 47 -12.20 -86.39 -8.97
N ILE A 48 -11.93 -87.59 -8.46
CA ILE A 48 -12.45 -88.85 -8.99
C ILE A 48 -13.35 -89.46 -7.91
N PHE A 49 -14.64 -89.51 -8.20
CA PHE A 49 -15.61 -90.27 -7.42
C PHE A 49 -15.60 -91.72 -7.90
N SER A 50 -15.50 -92.68 -7.00
CA SER A 50 -15.54 -94.11 -7.32
C SER A 50 -16.56 -94.83 -6.44
N VAL A 51 -17.35 -95.71 -7.04
CA VAL A 51 -18.33 -96.56 -6.35
C VAL A 51 -18.03 -98.02 -6.63
N LYS A 52 -17.96 -98.81 -5.56
CA LYS A 52 -17.98 -100.28 -5.56
C LYS A 52 -19.41 -100.76 -5.40
N LEU A 53 -19.83 -101.66 -6.26
CA LEU A 53 -21.02 -102.49 -6.07
C LEU A 53 -20.60 -103.88 -5.59
N PHE A 54 -21.23 -104.36 -4.53
CA PHE A 54 -21.20 -105.74 -4.08
C PHE A 54 -22.62 -106.33 -4.12
N THR A 55 -22.75 -107.58 -4.56
CA THR A 55 -24.03 -108.28 -4.70
C THR A 55 -23.79 -109.77 -4.46
N ASP A 56 -24.73 -110.47 -3.84
CA ASP A 56 -24.58 -111.85 -3.31
C ASP A 56 -24.17 -112.93 -4.33
N LYS A 57 -24.11 -112.59 -5.63
CA LYS A 57 -23.68 -113.48 -6.72
C LYS A 57 -22.24 -113.25 -7.20
N ASP A 58 -21.67 -112.07 -6.97
CA ASP A 58 -20.40 -111.67 -7.55
C ASP A 58 -19.27 -111.77 -6.53
N THR A 59 -18.29 -112.64 -6.80
CA THR A 59 -17.11 -112.82 -5.93
C THR A 59 -16.09 -111.69 -6.02
N VAL A 60 -16.29 -110.71 -6.92
CA VAL A 60 -15.42 -109.55 -7.12
C VAL A 60 -16.29 -108.29 -7.25
N PRO A 61 -16.04 -107.22 -6.47
CA PRO A 61 -16.84 -106.01 -6.53
C PRO A 61 -16.60 -105.22 -7.83
N ILE A 62 -17.66 -104.76 -8.48
CA ILE A 62 -17.59 -103.95 -9.69
C ILE A 62 -17.31 -102.49 -9.30
N VAL A 63 -16.26 -101.88 -9.85
CA VAL A 63 -15.89 -100.48 -9.60
C VAL A 63 -16.25 -99.60 -10.80
N THR A 64 -16.99 -98.53 -10.57
CA THR A 64 -17.26 -97.48 -11.57
C THR A 64 -16.74 -96.14 -11.05
N SER A 65 -16.10 -95.34 -11.92
CA SER A 65 -15.51 -94.04 -11.56
C SER A 65 -16.01 -92.90 -12.45
N PHE A 66 -16.16 -91.72 -11.86
CA PHE A 66 -16.58 -90.48 -12.53
C PHE A 66 -15.64 -89.33 -12.12
N ALA A 67 -15.08 -88.62 -13.10
CA ALA A 67 -14.18 -87.50 -12.87
C ALA A 67 -14.91 -86.16 -13.01
N PHE A 68 -14.68 -85.23 -12.07
CA PHE A 68 -15.22 -83.87 -12.10
C PHE A 68 -14.20 -82.85 -11.56
N GLU A 69 -14.39 -81.59 -11.91
CA GLU A 69 -13.49 -80.49 -11.54
C GLU A 69 -14.26 -79.37 -10.84
N VAL A 70 -13.80 -78.99 -9.65
CA VAL A 70 -14.34 -77.86 -8.90
C VAL A 70 -13.51 -76.63 -9.28
N LEU A 71 -14.09 -75.76 -10.09
CA LEU A 71 -13.44 -74.52 -10.53
C LEU A 71 -13.24 -73.56 -9.33
N PRO A 72 -12.09 -72.87 -9.25
CA PRO A 72 -11.84 -71.90 -8.19
C PRO A 72 -12.84 -70.73 -8.28
N PRO A 73 -13.27 -70.17 -7.13
CA PRO A 73 -14.11 -68.98 -7.13
C PRO A 73 -13.46 -67.82 -7.91
N TRP A 74 -14.27 -67.12 -8.70
CA TRP A 74 -13.79 -66.09 -9.64
C TRP A 74 -12.83 -65.06 -8.99
N TYR A 75 -13.09 -64.64 -7.76
CA TYR A 75 -12.28 -63.68 -7.00
C TYR A 75 -10.88 -64.18 -6.59
N ARG A 76 -10.60 -65.50 -6.67
CA ARG A 76 -9.27 -66.10 -6.43
C ARG A 76 -8.45 -66.30 -7.71
N THR A 77 -8.99 -65.96 -8.88
CA THR A 77 -8.25 -66.09 -10.14
C THR A 77 -7.13 -65.06 -10.25
N TRP A 78 -6.07 -65.37 -10.98
CA TRP A 78 -4.92 -64.48 -11.15
C TRP A 78 -5.29 -63.13 -11.82
N TRP A 79 -6.27 -63.14 -12.73
CA TRP A 79 -6.84 -61.93 -13.33
C TRP A 79 -7.54 -61.03 -12.29
N SER A 80 -8.19 -61.60 -11.25
CA SER A 80 -8.79 -60.81 -10.18
C SER A 80 -7.73 -60.11 -9.33
N TYR A 81 -6.60 -60.74 -9.03
CA TYR A 81 -5.48 -60.07 -8.36
C TYR A 81 -4.89 -58.92 -9.21
N LEU A 82 -4.85 -59.07 -10.54
CA LEU A 82 -4.46 -58.00 -11.47
C LEU A 82 -5.49 -56.85 -11.47
N ALA A 83 -6.78 -57.15 -11.42
CA ALA A 83 -7.82 -56.13 -11.28
C ALA A 83 -7.75 -55.39 -9.93
N TYR A 84 -7.46 -56.09 -8.83
CA TYR A 84 -7.27 -55.48 -7.51
C TYR A 84 -6.02 -54.58 -7.46
N SER A 85 -4.89 -55.01 -8.03
CA SER A 85 -3.69 -54.17 -8.08
C SER A 85 -3.90 -52.93 -8.95
N MET A 86 -4.59 -53.06 -10.09
CA MET A 86 -4.98 -51.92 -10.93
C MET A 86 -5.90 -50.94 -10.18
N ALA A 87 -6.90 -51.44 -9.44
CA ALA A 87 -7.78 -50.60 -8.63
C ALA A 87 -7.02 -49.83 -7.54
N ILE A 88 -6.05 -50.46 -6.87
CA ILE A 88 -5.17 -49.81 -5.88
C ILE A 88 -4.32 -48.73 -6.55
N VAL A 89 -3.71 -49.01 -7.71
CA VAL A 89 -2.91 -48.01 -8.45
C VAL A 89 -3.76 -46.80 -8.88
N LEU A 90 -4.98 -47.03 -9.37
CA LEU A 90 -5.91 -45.95 -9.73
C LEU A 90 -6.35 -45.12 -8.52
N LEU A 91 -6.58 -45.75 -7.37
CA LEU A 91 -6.92 -45.07 -6.12
C LEU A 91 -5.74 -44.21 -5.63
N LEU A 92 -4.52 -44.74 -5.65
CA LEU A 92 -3.30 -44.00 -5.29
C LEU A 92 -3.04 -42.83 -6.25
N TYR A 93 -3.24 -43.04 -7.56
CA TYR A 93 -3.14 -41.98 -8.57
C TYR A 93 -4.16 -40.87 -8.35
N TYR A 94 -5.42 -41.23 -8.06
CA TYR A 94 -6.47 -40.27 -7.73
C TYR A 94 -6.16 -39.49 -6.44
N MET A 95 -5.68 -40.15 -5.39
CA MET A 95 -5.24 -39.49 -4.15
C MET A 95 -4.07 -38.54 -4.42
N TYR A 96 -3.06 -38.96 -5.16
CA TYR A 96 -1.94 -38.11 -5.57
C TYR A 96 -2.42 -36.86 -6.32
N TYR A 97 -3.30 -37.03 -7.31
CA TYR A 97 -3.85 -35.93 -8.10
C TYR A 97 -4.65 -34.94 -7.22
N ARG A 98 -5.49 -35.45 -6.32
CA ARG A 98 -6.25 -34.63 -5.35
C ARG A 98 -5.33 -33.83 -4.42
N ILE A 99 -4.24 -34.42 -3.94
CA ILE A 99 -3.25 -33.77 -3.07
C ILE A 99 -2.43 -32.74 -3.85
N ALA A 100 -2.07 -33.01 -5.11
CA ALA A 100 -1.37 -32.06 -5.97
C ALA A 100 -2.26 -30.83 -6.27
N ALA A 101 -3.54 -31.05 -6.58
CA ALA A 101 -4.50 -29.98 -6.80
C ALA A 101 -4.71 -29.10 -5.55
N SER A 102 -4.90 -29.69 -4.37
CA SER A 102 -5.08 -28.91 -3.13
C SER A 102 -3.85 -28.09 -2.76
N ARG A 103 -2.63 -28.63 -2.94
CA ARG A 103 -1.37 -27.88 -2.77
C ARG A 103 -1.30 -26.68 -3.71
N LYS A 104 -1.70 -26.83 -4.97
CA LYS A 104 -1.70 -25.72 -5.95
C LYS A 104 -2.65 -24.59 -5.54
N HIS A 105 -3.85 -24.91 -5.05
CA HIS A 105 -4.79 -23.91 -4.55
C HIS A 105 -4.25 -23.16 -3.32
N LEU A 106 -3.62 -23.86 -2.37
CA LEU A 106 -3.02 -23.24 -1.19
C LEU A 106 -1.87 -22.29 -1.54
N LEU A 107 -1.01 -22.66 -2.50
CA LEU A 107 0.07 -21.79 -2.98
C LEU A 107 -0.46 -20.51 -3.62
N MET A 108 -1.49 -20.62 -4.47
CA MET A 108 -2.14 -19.46 -5.10
C MET A 108 -2.75 -18.50 -4.08
N GLN A 109 -3.34 -19.02 -3.00
CA GLN A 109 -3.87 -18.19 -1.91
C GLN A 109 -2.76 -17.42 -1.19
N LYS A 110 -1.65 -18.08 -0.84
CA LYS A 110 -0.50 -17.40 -0.20
C LYS A 110 0.18 -16.37 -1.10
N GLU A 111 0.24 -16.63 -2.40
CA GLU A 111 0.77 -15.67 -3.38
C GLU A 111 -0.13 -14.43 -3.47
N LEU A 112 -1.46 -14.60 -3.48
CA LEU A 112 -2.43 -13.50 -3.46
C LEU A 112 -2.39 -12.71 -2.15
N GLU A 113 -2.22 -13.37 -1.00
CA GLU A 113 -2.02 -12.72 0.31
C GLU A 113 -0.73 -11.88 0.32
N LEU A 114 0.39 -12.45 -0.13
CA LEU A 114 1.67 -11.76 -0.23
C LEU A 114 1.60 -10.57 -1.21
N TYR A 115 0.87 -10.72 -2.33
CA TYR A 115 0.62 -9.65 -3.29
C TYR A 115 -0.16 -8.49 -2.65
N ARG A 116 -1.25 -8.80 -1.93
CA ARG A 116 -2.04 -7.80 -1.19
C ARG A 116 -1.21 -7.10 -0.12
N GLN A 117 -0.40 -7.84 0.65
CA GLN A 117 0.46 -7.27 1.68
C GLN A 117 1.52 -6.33 1.08
N LYS A 118 2.13 -6.70 -0.05
CA LYS A 118 3.06 -5.83 -0.80
C LYS A 118 2.36 -4.58 -1.33
N GLN A 119 1.12 -4.71 -1.81
CA GLN A 119 0.33 -3.58 -2.31
C GLN A 119 -0.01 -2.60 -1.18
N GLN A 120 -0.47 -3.10 -0.03
CA GLN A 120 -0.74 -2.29 1.16
C GLN A 120 0.52 -1.59 1.69
N PHE A 121 1.64 -2.32 1.80
CA PHE A 121 2.91 -1.74 2.24
C PHE A 121 3.41 -0.65 1.28
N LYS A 122 3.23 -0.85 -0.03
CA LYS A 122 3.57 0.17 -1.03
C LYS A 122 2.68 1.41 -0.87
N GLU A 123 1.37 1.24 -0.76
CA GLU A 123 0.44 2.37 -0.58
C GLU A 123 0.73 3.14 0.73
N GLU A 124 1.07 2.44 1.81
CA GLU A 124 1.49 3.05 3.07
C GLU A 124 2.83 3.83 2.92
N SER A 125 3.79 3.31 2.15
CA SER A 125 5.01 4.04 1.80
C SER A 125 4.71 5.29 0.98
N ASP A 126 3.95 5.15 -0.12
CA ASP A 126 3.57 6.25 -1.01
C ASP A 126 2.78 7.35 -0.26
N LEU A 127 2.06 7.02 0.81
CA LEU A 127 1.40 7.97 1.72
C LEU A 127 2.39 8.65 2.69
N LYS A 128 3.33 7.90 3.27
CA LYS A 128 4.38 8.45 4.15
C LYS A 128 5.31 9.38 3.39
N ASP A 129 5.74 9.02 2.19
CA ASP A 129 6.62 9.82 1.34
C ASP A 129 5.94 11.15 0.96
N ARG A 130 4.66 11.10 0.54
CA ARG A 130 3.85 12.31 0.32
C ARG A 130 3.72 13.17 1.57
N LYS A 131 3.55 12.58 2.76
CA LYS A 131 3.47 13.34 4.02
C LYS A 131 4.82 13.97 4.40
N ILE A 132 5.93 13.28 4.15
CA ILE A 132 7.29 13.80 4.33
C ILE A 132 7.53 15.01 3.41
N ASP A 133 7.14 14.92 2.14
CA ASP A 133 7.35 16.01 1.18
C ASP A 133 6.47 17.23 1.49
N LEU A 134 5.22 17.04 1.93
CA LEU A 134 4.38 18.12 2.45
C LEU A 134 4.99 18.81 3.69
N LEU A 135 5.56 18.04 4.63
CA LEU A 135 6.22 18.59 5.81
C LEU A 135 7.52 19.32 5.46
N LYS A 136 8.27 18.85 4.44
CA LYS A 136 9.44 19.58 3.91
C LYS A 136 9.01 20.91 3.27
N GLU A 137 7.94 20.93 2.49
CA GLU A 137 7.44 22.17 1.88
C GLU A 137 6.95 23.17 2.93
N GLU A 138 6.18 22.71 3.93
CA GLU A 138 5.71 23.53 5.04
C GLU A 138 6.87 24.12 5.85
N ASN A 139 7.88 23.31 6.18
CA ASN A 139 9.07 23.77 6.90
C ASN A 139 9.89 24.76 6.05
N LEU A 140 10.11 24.47 4.76
CA LEU A 140 10.82 25.36 3.85
C LEU A 140 10.09 26.71 3.69
N ARG A 141 8.76 26.71 3.59
CA ARG A 141 7.94 27.94 3.57
C ARG A 141 8.04 28.72 4.89
N SER A 142 8.06 28.02 6.02
CA SER A 142 8.23 28.64 7.35
C SER A 142 9.62 29.27 7.49
N GLU A 143 10.68 28.57 7.06
CA GLU A 143 12.05 29.10 7.08
C GLU A 143 12.20 30.31 6.13
N LEU A 144 11.60 30.25 4.93
CA LEU A 144 11.55 31.38 4.00
C LEU A 144 10.79 32.58 4.58
N HIS A 145 9.64 32.35 5.24
CA HIS A 145 8.89 33.42 5.90
C HIS A 145 9.67 34.03 7.07
N HIS A 146 10.38 33.22 7.85
CA HIS A 146 11.18 33.72 8.97
C HIS A 146 12.39 34.53 8.50
N LYS A 147 13.15 34.02 7.50
CA LYS A 147 14.23 34.77 6.85
C LYS A 147 13.74 36.05 6.18
N SER A 148 12.52 36.03 5.63
CA SER A 148 11.81 37.21 5.13
C SER A 148 11.61 38.26 6.23
N GLU A 149 11.00 37.90 7.37
CA GLU A 149 10.78 38.86 8.46
C GLU A 149 12.06 39.37 9.10
N GLU A 150 13.07 38.53 9.29
CA GLU A 150 14.40 38.92 9.78
C GLU A 150 15.08 39.90 8.82
N LEU A 151 15.02 39.60 7.52
CA LEU A 151 15.55 40.46 6.48
C LEU A 151 14.83 41.82 6.52
N ILE A 152 13.48 41.87 6.68
CA ILE A 152 12.72 43.13 6.77
C ILE A 152 13.13 43.90 8.03
N ARG A 153 13.24 43.24 9.19
CA ARG A 153 13.64 43.89 10.45
C ARG A 153 15.02 44.53 10.36
N THR A 154 15.99 43.80 9.81
CA THR A 154 17.37 44.30 9.58
C THR A 154 17.37 45.48 8.63
N THR A 155 16.51 45.41 7.63
CA THR A 155 16.32 46.40 6.59
C THR A 155 15.75 47.70 7.11
N LEU A 156 14.61 47.66 7.81
CA LEU A 156 13.99 48.80 8.46
C LEU A 156 15.11 49.52 9.25
N ASN A 157 15.79 48.79 10.14
CA ASN A 157 16.97 49.23 10.91
C ASN A 157 18.21 49.77 10.13
N ILE A 158 18.41 49.42 8.85
CA ILE A 158 19.54 49.92 8.02
C ILE A 158 19.22 51.29 7.48
N VAL A 159 18.00 51.48 6.99
CA VAL A 159 17.56 52.81 6.61
C VAL A 159 17.56 53.68 7.86
N ARG A 160 17.37 53.09 9.06
CA ARG A 160 17.09 53.73 10.38
C ARG A 160 18.17 54.62 10.98
N LYS A 161 19.22 54.81 10.19
CA LYS A 161 20.44 55.55 10.48
C LYS A 161 20.68 56.62 9.41
N ASN A 162 20.00 56.55 8.26
CA ASN A 162 20.17 57.43 7.12
C ASN A 162 19.34 58.73 7.23
N GLU A 163 18.02 58.74 7.50
CA GLU A 163 17.32 60.03 7.79
C GLU A 163 17.83 60.64 9.08
N MET A 164 18.24 59.85 10.09
CA MET A 164 19.02 60.33 11.23
C MET A 164 20.25 61.14 10.76
N LEU A 165 21.14 60.52 9.98
CA LEU A 165 22.37 61.18 9.50
C LEU A 165 22.06 62.38 8.58
N LEU A 166 20.98 62.34 7.80
CA LEU A 166 20.52 63.47 6.98
C LEU A 166 19.92 64.61 7.82
N GLY A 167 19.20 64.30 8.89
CA GLY A 167 18.64 65.25 9.85
C GLY A 167 19.76 65.96 10.62
N ILE A 168 20.73 65.20 11.14
CA ILE A 168 21.96 65.71 11.76
C ILE A 168 22.70 66.60 10.77
N LYS A 169 22.94 66.16 9.53
CA LYS A 169 23.59 66.96 8.48
C LYS A 169 22.86 68.28 8.23
N LYS A 170 21.53 68.28 8.20
CA LYS A 170 20.71 69.48 8.00
C LYS A 170 20.80 70.45 9.17
N GLU A 171 20.77 69.97 10.41
CA GLU A 171 20.97 70.79 11.62
C GLU A 171 22.40 71.35 11.69
N VAL A 172 23.44 70.55 11.38
CA VAL A 172 24.84 71.00 11.30
C VAL A 172 25.03 72.11 10.26
N LEU A 173 24.45 71.97 9.06
CA LEU A 173 24.48 73.02 8.03
C LEU A 173 23.72 74.28 8.48
N GLY A 174 22.57 74.12 9.16
CA GLY A 174 21.81 75.22 9.75
C GLY A 174 22.49 75.89 10.96
N ILE A 175 23.50 75.25 11.56
CA ILE A 175 24.44 75.87 12.51
C ILE A 175 25.50 76.65 11.73
N SER A 176 26.18 75.99 10.78
CA SER A 176 27.27 76.57 9.97
C SER A 176 26.85 77.89 9.31
N HIS A 177 25.71 77.94 8.63
CA HIS A 177 25.18 79.16 8.01
C HIS A 177 24.73 80.25 9.01
N SER A 178 24.64 79.94 10.30
CA SER A 178 24.30 80.91 11.35
C SER A 178 25.50 81.40 12.17
N ILE A 179 26.72 81.01 11.78
CA ILE A 179 27.96 81.53 12.36
C ILE A 179 28.19 82.94 11.80
N ASN A 180 27.73 83.94 12.56
CA ASN A 180 28.18 85.32 12.44
C ASN A 180 28.42 85.84 13.87
N GLU A 181 29.47 86.63 14.09
CA GLU A 181 30.30 86.59 15.31
C GLU A 181 29.65 86.97 16.67
N ALA A 182 28.37 87.36 16.73
CA ALA A 182 27.77 87.98 17.90
C ALA A 182 27.05 87.04 18.91
N ASN A 183 26.87 85.73 18.65
CA ASN A 183 25.95 84.90 19.45
C ASN A 183 26.43 83.47 19.82
N LEU A 184 27.51 83.35 20.60
CA LEU A 184 28.00 82.07 21.15
C LEU A 184 26.93 81.26 21.92
N VAL A 185 25.98 81.92 22.58
CA VAL A 185 24.90 81.27 23.36
C VAL A 185 23.82 80.63 22.45
N SER A 186 23.66 81.10 21.21
CA SER A 186 22.76 80.45 20.24
C SER A 186 23.42 79.20 19.65
N LEU A 187 24.71 79.29 19.31
CA LEU A 187 25.55 78.18 18.88
C LEU A 187 25.55 77.05 19.91
N ARG A 188 25.89 77.32 21.17
CA ARG A 188 25.91 76.29 22.23
C ARG A 188 24.56 75.59 22.42
N ARG A 189 23.42 76.29 22.26
CA ARG A 189 22.08 75.69 22.32
C ARG A 189 21.78 74.79 21.11
N LYS A 190 22.17 75.20 19.90
CA LYS A 190 22.02 74.33 18.72
C LYS A 190 22.92 73.10 18.80
N THR A 191 24.16 73.24 19.27
CA THR A 191 25.09 72.11 19.46
C THR A 191 24.57 71.11 20.50
N LEU A 192 24.02 71.55 21.63
CA LEU A 192 23.40 70.66 22.62
C LEU A 192 22.13 69.97 22.08
N ARG A 193 21.35 70.66 21.24
CA ARG A 193 20.17 70.07 20.57
C ARG A 193 20.56 68.99 19.57
N LEU A 194 21.64 69.20 18.82
CA LEU A 194 22.26 68.18 17.96
C LEU A 194 22.78 66.98 18.76
N LEU A 195 23.43 67.21 19.90
CA LEU A 195 23.92 66.14 20.78
C LEU A 195 22.74 65.27 21.25
N GLY A 196 21.66 65.91 21.72
CA GLY A 196 20.43 65.22 22.08
C GLY A 196 19.78 64.49 20.91
N GLN A 197 19.81 65.03 19.70
CA GLN A 197 19.34 64.32 18.49
C GLN A 197 20.22 63.12 18.12
N ILE A 198 21.51 63.14 18.41
CA ILE A 198 22.40 61.99 18.21
C ILE A 198 22.11 60.91 19.26
N GLU A 199 21.95 61.30 20.53
CA GLU A 199 21.59 60.39 21.62
C GLU A 199 20.21 59.74 21.39
N THR A 200 19.17 60.51 21.07
CA THR A 200 17.82 59.98 20.81
C THR A 200 17.67 59.22 19.48
N ASN A 201 18.67 59.22 18.59
CA ASN A 201 18.67 58.42 17.36
C ASN A 201 19.74 57.30 17.35
N ILE A 202 20.56 57.15 18.40
CA ILE A 202 21.04 55.81 18.78
C ILE A 202 19.83 54.94 19.19
N GLU A 203 18.73 55.57 19.59
CA GLU A 203 17.39 54.98 19.66
C GLU A 203 16.59 55.11 18.31
N HIS A 204 17.31 55.27 17.18
CA HIS A 204 17.00 55.02 15.75
C HIS A 204 15.70 55.64 15.11
N ASP A 205 15.72 56.17 13.86
CA ASP A 205 14.54 56.18 12.91
C ASP A 205 14.90 56.39 11.39
N ASP A 206 14.09 55.81 10.47
CA ASP A 206 14.09 55.79 8.96
C ASP A 206 14.01 54.35 8.42
N ASP A 207 13.09 53.95 7.54
CA ASP A 207 12.90 52.50 7.33
C ASP A 207 12.62 52.10 5.86
N LEU A 208 12.96 52.97 4.90
CA LEU A 208 12.51 52.93 3.48
C LEU A 208 13.25 52.04 2.45
N GLN A 209 14.54 52.29 2.19
CA GLN A 209 15.20 51.81 0.97
C GLN A 209 15.59 50.33 1.03
N ALA A 210 16.09 49.89 2.18
CA ALA A 210 16.31 48.47 2.41
C ALA A 210 14.95 47.74 2.48
N PHE A 211 13.85 48.43 2.85
CA PHE A 211 12.50 47.85 2.82
C PHE A 211 12.14 47.45 1.41
N GLN A 212 12.47 48.27 0.41
CA GLN A 212 12.29 47.90 -0.99
C GLN A 212 13.11 46.65 -1.37
N SER A 213 14.38 46.59 -0.95
CA SER A 213 15.29 45.45 -1.22
C SER A 213 14.79 44.14 -0.64
N THR A 214 14.39 44.13 0.64
CA THR A 214 13.85 42.90 1.25
C THR A 214 12.54 42.51 0.60
N PHE A 215 11.65 43.48 0.45
CA PHE A 215 10.31 43.24 -0.04
C PHE A 215 10.32 42.57 -1.41
N ASP A 216 11.21 42.99 -2.32
CA ASP A 216 11.37 42.34 -3.63
C ASP A 216 11.89 40.90 -3.54
N SER A 217 12.80 40.61 -2.60
CA SER A 217 13.29 39.24 -2.37
C SER A 217 12.21 38.27 -1.87
N VAL A 218 11.14 38.81 -1.24
CA VAL A 218 10.00 38.05 -0.70
C VAL A 218 8.81 38.03 -1.69
N HIS A 219 8.70 39.05 -2.54
CA HIS A 219 7.54 39.29 -3.41
C HIS A 219 7.85 39.30 -4.91
N HIS A 220 8.95 38.68 -5.33
CA HIS A 220 9.30 38.37 -6.73
C HIS A 220 9.41 39.62 -7.63
N ASP A 221 10.39 40.49 -7.37
CA ASP A 221 10.69 41.70 -8.15
C ASP A 221 9.50 42.67 -8.30
N PHE A 222 8.70 42.79 -7.24
CA PHE A 222 7.48 43.58 -7.22
C PHE A 222 7.70 45.05 -7.63
N PHE A 223 8.70 45.74 -7.07
CA PHE A 223 8.97 47.13 -7.41
C PHE A 223 9.39 47.30 -8.87
N ARG A 224 10.22 46.38 -9.39
CA ARG A 224 10.65 46.38 -10.80
C ARG A 224 9.47 46.18 -11.75
N LYS A 225 8.66 45.13 -11.55
CA LYS A 225 7.47 44.85 -12.37
C LYS A 225 6.46 46.01 -12.32
N LEU A 226 6.31 46.64 -11.16
CA LEU A 226 5.47 47.82 -10.96
C LEU A 226 6.01 49.06 -11.71
N GLU A 227 7.33 49.26 -11.74
CA GLU A 227 7.98 50.37 -12.43
C GLU A 227 8.00 50.20 -13.96
N GLU A 228 8.17 48.98 -14.45
CA GLU A 228 8.03 48.64 -15.88
C GLU A 228 6.60 48.91 -16.39
N ALA A 229 5.58 48.51 -15.61
CA ALA A 229 4.19 48.72 -15.98
C ALA A 229 3.70 50.17 -15.76
N TYR A 230 4.25 50.88 -14.76
CA TYR A 230 3.81 52.23 -14.37
C TYR A 230 5.00 53.16 -14.06
N PRO A 231 5.78 53.57 -15.08
CA PRO A 231 6.96 54.42 -14.90
C PRO A 231 6.65 55.84 -14.37
N GLY A 232 5.37 56.25 -14.37
CA GLY A 232 4.90 57.52 -13.78
C GLY A 232 4.71 57.51 -12.26
N LEU A 233 4.97 56.39 -11.58
CA LEU A 233 4.90 56.31 -10.11
C LEU A 233 6.18 56.86 -9.46
N ASN A 234 6.04 57.79 -8.52
CA ASN A 234 7.17 58.25 -7.71
C ASN A 234 7.50 57.26 -6.58
N ASN A 235 8.65 57.41 -5.93
CA ASN A 235 9.09 56.47 -4.89
C ASN A 235 8.10 56.33 -3.72
N LYS A 236 7.36 57.39 -3.34
CA LYS A 236 6.32 57.30 -2.30
C LYS A 236 5.07 56.55 -2.79
N ASP A 237 4.72 56.66 -4.07
CA ASP A 237 3.65 55.86 -4.69
C ASP A 237 4.04 54.37 -4.72
N LYS A 238 5.28 54.05 -5.13
CA LYS A 238 5.81 52.69 -5.19
C LYS A 238 5.87 52.05 -3.80
N LEU A 239 6.38 52.77 -2.81
CA LEU A 239 6.48 52.32 -1.42
C LEU A 239 5.09 52.07 -0.82
N LEU A 240 4.12 52.94 -1.13
CA LEU A 240 2.72 52.76 -0.79
C LEU A 240 2.14 51.48 -1.45
N CYS A 241 2.48 51.16 -2.70
CA CYS A 241 2.11 49.87 -3.31
C CYS A 241 2.66 48.68 -2.52
N ALA A 242 3.93 48.72 -2.10
CA ALA A 242 4.53 47.63 -1.35
C ALA A 242 3.86 47.42 0.01
N TYR A 243 3.66 48.48 0.80
CA TYR A 243 2.93 48.35 2.06
C TYR A 243 1.51 47.79 1.88
N ILE A 244 0.81 48.19 0.80
CA ILE A 244 -0.52 47.64 0.47
C ILE A 244 -0.45 46.16 0.06
N LYS A 245 0.62 45.73 -0.62
CA LYS A 245 0.87 44.34 -1.03
C LYS A 245 1.30 43.45 0.15
N MET A 246 1.95 44.02 1.18
CA MET A 246 2.08 43.42 2.53
C MET A 246 0.77 43.45 3.34
N ASN A 247 -0.34 43.91 2.76
CA ASN A 247 -1.67 43.96 3.35
C ASN A 247 -1.81 44.90 4.56
N LEU A 248 -0.94 45.92 4.67
CA LEU A 248 -1.01 46.94 5.73
C LEU A 248 -2.20 47.91 5.53
N LEU A 249 -2.82 48.30 6.64
CA LEU A 249 -3.94 49.25 6.66
C LEU A 249 -3.44 50.70 6.58
N SER A 250 -4.27 51.61 6.06
CA SER A 250 -3.90 53.04 5.91
C SER A 250 -3.43 53.72 7.20
N LYS A 251 -3.88 53.22 8.37
CA LYS A 251 -3.47 53.66 9.71
C LYS A 251 -2.05 53.23 10.10
N GLU A 252 -1.58 52.08 9.60
CA GLU A 252 -0.23 51.55 9.84
C GLU A 252 0.78 52.14 8.83
N ILE A 253 0.32 52.44 7.62
CA ILE A 253 1.13 53.08 6.57
C ILE A 253 1.44 54.55 6.89
N ALA A 254 0.56 55.25 7.61
CA ALA A 254 0.70 56.66 7.96
C ALA A 254 2.04 57.00 8.67
N PRO A 255 2.42 56.34 9.78
CA PRO A 255 3.72 56.59 10.41
C PRO A 255 4.90 56.23 9.50
N LEU A 256 4.86 55.08 8.81
CA LEU A 256 5.95 54.61 7.92
C LEU A 256 6.24 55.57 6.75
N MET A 257 5.25 56.34 6.31
CA MET A 257 5.37 57.32 5.23
C MET A 257 5.60 58.76 5.73
N ASN A 258 5.64 58.97 7.05
CA ASN A 258 5.72 60.27 7.73
C ASN A 258 4.65 61.27 7.23
N ILE A 259 3.39 60.82 7.15
CA ILE A 259 2.22 61.62 6.73
C ILE A 259 0.96 61.24 7.52
N SER A 260 -0.05 62.12 7.55
CA SER A 260 -1.32 61.83 8.23
C SER A 260 -2.12 60.70 7.56
N LEU A 261 -3.00 60.03 8.31
CA LEU A 261 -3.95 59.03 7.79
C LEU A 261 -4.72 59.54 6.57
N ARG A 262 -5.24 60.78 6.65
CA ARG A 262 -5.94 61.42 5.53
C ARG A 262 -5.01 61.65 4.33
N GLY A 263 -3.73 61.94 4.57
CA GLY A 263 -2.69 61.98 3.53
C GLY A 263 -2.45 60.62 2.87
N VAL A 264 -2.51 59.51 3.61
CA VAL A 264 -2.45 58.15 3.06
C VAL A 264 -3.69 57.84 2.22
N GLU A 265 -4.90 58.15 2.70
CA GLU A 265 -6.15 57.95 1.94
C GLU A 265 -6.13 58.71 0.60
N ILE A 266 -5.75 59.99 0.62
CA ILE A 266 -5.60 60.82 -0.58
C ILE A 266 -4.51 60.23 -1.50
N SER A 267 -3.42 59.69 -0.94
CA SER A 267 -2.37 59.04 -1.72
C SER A 267 -2.85 57.73 -2.33
N ARG A 268 -3.65 56.92 -1.64
CA ARG A 268 -4.30 55.71 -2.17
C ARG A 268 -5.30 56.05 -3.28
N TYR A 269 -6.10 57.10 -3.13
CA TYR A 269 -7.00 57.58 -4.19
C TYR A 269 -6.23 58.01 -5.44
N ARG A 270 -5.18 58.84 -5.27
CA ARG A 270 -4.29 59.24 -6.37
C ARG A 270 -3.61 58.03 -7.02
N LEU A 271 -3.14 57.07 -6.23
CA LEU A 271 -2.52 55.84 -6.69
C LEU A 271 -3.48 55.01 -7.54
N ARG A 272 -4.75 54.83 -7.11
CA ARG A 272 -5.78 54.16 -7.93
C ARG A 272 -5.96 54.82 -9.30
N LYS A 273 -6.01 56.15 -9.34
CA LYS A 273 -6.13 56.91 -10.60
C LYS A 273 -4.87 56.78 -11.47
N LYS A 274 -3.66 56.76 -10.89
CA LYS A 274 -2.40 56.51 -11.62
C LYS A 274 -2.30 55.09 -12.18
N LEU A 275 -2.85 54.10 -11.48
CA LEU A 275 -2.87 52.69 -11.90
C LEU A 275 -4.00 52.34 -12.89
N GLY A 276 -4.95 53.26 -13.11
CA GLY A 276 -6.08 53.07 -14.05
C GLY A 276 -7.25 52.24 -13.49
N LEU A 277 -7.33 52.04 -12.17
CA LEU A 277 -8.35 51.20 -11.53
C LEU A 277 -9.75 51.84 -11.55
N GLY A 278 -10.75 51.08 -12.01
CA GLY A 278 -12.16 51.46 -12.03
C GLY A 278 -12.81 51.59 -10.64
N GLU A 279 -14.08 51.98 -10.63
CA GLU A 279 -14.89 51.97 -9.41
C GLU A 279 -15.27 50.52 -9.05
N GLY A 280 -15.04 50.12 -7.80
CA GLY A 280 -15.24 48.75 -7.32
C GLY A 280 -14.00 47.85 -7.34
N GLU A 281 -12.98 48.11 -8.17
CA GLU A 281 -11.80 47.22 -8.26
C GLU A 281 -10.96 47.21 -6.96
N ASN A 282 -10.43 46.05 -6.57
CA ASN A 282 -9.65 45.89 -5.34
C ASN A 282 -8.14 46.16 -5.59
N LEU A 283 -7.61 47.22 -4.96
CA LEU A 283 -6.20 47.65 -5.13
C LEU A 283 -5.18 46.62 -4.59
N PRO A 284 -5.31 46.08 -3.36
CA PRO A 284 -4.50 44.95 -2.90
C PRO A 284 -4.48 43.75 -3.87
N GLU A 285 -5.65 43.29 -4.33
CA GLU A 285 -5.77 42.14 -5.23
C GLU A 285 -5.12 42.40 -6.60
N PHE A 286 -5.30 43.61 -7.14
CA PHE A 286 -4.58 44.08 -8.33
C PHE A 286 -3.06 43.99 -8.15
N LEU A 287 -2.53 44.47 -7.02
CA LEU A 287 -1.10 44.45 -6.72
C LEU A 287 -0.56 43.02 -6.50
N GLN A 288 -1.39 42.03 -6.14
CA GLN A 288 -0.93 40.63 -6.05
C GLN A 288 -0.46 40.08 -7.41
N LYS A 289 -0.96 40.59 -8.53
CA LYS A 289 -0.59 40.16 -9.89
C LYS A 289 0.90 40.41 -10.21
N PHE A 290 1.51 41.40 -9.56
CA PHE A 290 2.92 41.78 -9.72
C PHE A 290 3.90 40.92 -8.91
N SER A 291 3.40 39.85 -8.28
CA SER A 291 4.16 38.96 -7.38
C SER A 291 4.01 37.48 -7.76
N LYS A 292 3.43 37.21 -8.94
CA LYS A 292 3.62 35.96 -9.70
C LYS A 292 4.76 36.16 -10.70
#